data_AF-A0A6C0PB73-F1
#
_entry.id   AF-A0A6C0PB73-F1
#
_cell.length_a   1.000
_cell.length_b   1.000
_cell.length_c   1.000
_cell.angle_alpha   90.00
_cell.angle_beta   90.00
_cell.angle_gamma   90.00
#
_symmetry.space_group_name_H-M   'P 1'
#
loop_
_entity.id
_entity.type
_entity.pdbx_description
1 polymer ?
#
loop_
_entity_poly.entity_id
_entity_poly.type
_entity_poly.pdbx_seq_one_letter_code
_entity_poly.pdbx_strand_id
1 'polypeptide(L)'
;MLPVAVIGYHLSTNREFSGNDVVQCIRNAVVPREKRALTIPGLSYNERGGFPSDCIPEMQWALWDEMLYDNGKANLSNFVSDRLEQIIGCSTNAGPVAVPVRRGYIERFFGVLEECGYHRMINTTGSNPQDPRRSDAEKKAVKYSISFEHLEELTDVLISDYNGTVNEGINNFTPLEVLKQRIERGLIPRVMPEEQRAEVVFLSMKVPRKVNGNLKEDVVHSSIMKV
;
A
#
# COMPACT_ATOMS: atom_id res chain seq x y z
N MET A 1 3.34 -13.84 18.00
CA MET A 1 3.25 -12.59 17.23
C MET A 1 2.78 -12.98 15.83
N LEU A 2 1.73 -12.35 15.28
CA LEU A 2 1.28 -12.65 13.92
C LEU A 2 2.41 -12.23 12.95
N PRO A 3 2.80 -13.05 11.97
CA PRO A 3 3.68 -12.62 10.90
C PRO A 3 2.97 -11.56 10.08
N VAL A 4 3.64 -10.45 9.86
CA VAL A 4 3.11 -9.36 9.05
C VAL A 4 3.73 -9.50 7.68
N ALA A 5 2.98 -10.06 6.74
CA ALA A 5 3.32 -9.97 5.33
C ALA A 5 2.76 -8.64 4.80
N VAL A 6 3.55 -7.96 3.97
CA VAL A 6 3.09 -6.77 3.26
C VAL A 6 2.38 -7.22 2.00
N ILE A 7 1.09 -6.90 1.90
CA ILE A 7 0.23 -7.33 0.79
C ILE A 7 0.17 -6.32 -0.36
N GLY A 8 0.51 -5.06 -0.11
CA GLY A 8 0.53 -4.00 -1.13
C GLY A 8 1.11 -2.70 -0.59
N TYR A 9 1.43 -1.78 -1.49
CA TYR A 9 1.93 -0.44 -1.16
C TYR A 9 1.58 0.57 -2.24
N HIS A 10 1.73 1.85 -1.92
CA HIS A 10 1.65 2.97 -2.85
C HIS A 10 2.63 4.06 -2.41
N LEU A 11 3.39 4.61 -3.36
CA LEU A 11 4.30 5.72 -3.10
C LEU A 11 3.64 7.03 -3.54
N SER A 12 3.56 8.00 -2.63
CA SER A 12 3.06 9.34 -2.92
C SER A 12 4.21 10.33 -3.02
N THR A 13 4.19 11.18 -4.04
CA THR A 13 5.12 12.30 -4.20
C THR A 13 4.63 13.56 -3.47
N ASN A 14 3.42 13.53 -2.92
CA ASN A 14 2.86 14.64 -2.17
C ASN A 14 3.57 14.79 -0.82
N ARG A 15 3.58 16.02 -0.27
CA ARG A 15 4.14 16.28 1.07
C ARG A 15 3.45 15.45 2.16
N GLU A 16 2.15 15.27 2.03
CA GLU A 16 1.34 14.39 2.86
C GLU A 16 0.51 13.51 1.94
N PHE A 17 0.33 12.24 2.31
CA PHE A 17 -0.53 11.33 1.55
C PHE A 17 -2.00 11.76 1.65
N SER A 18 -2.71 11.65 0.55
CA SER A 18 -4.13 11.99 0.43
C SER A 18 -5.03 10.76 0.61
N GLY A 19 -6.35 10.97 0.73
CA GLY A 19 -7.30 9.86 0.70
C GLY A 19 -7.25 9.06 -0.61
N ASN A 20 -6.88 9.69 -1.72
CA ASN A 20 -6.69 8.99 -2.99
C ASN A 20 -5.47 8.05 -2.95
N ASP A 21 -4.37 8.49 -2.31
CA ASP A 21 -3.18 7.65 -2.11
C ASP A 21 -3.52 6.41 -1.26
N VAL A 22 -4.37 6.57 -0.24
CA VAL A 22 -4.86 5.44 0.58
C VAL A 22 -5.67 4.46 -0.26
N VAL A 23 -6.60 4.95 -1.08
CA VAL A 23 -7.40 4.09 -1.97
C VAL A 23 -6.55 3.38 -3.01
N GLN A 24 -5.52 4.04 -3.56
CA GLN A 24 -4.55 3.40 -4.44
C GLN A 24 -3.77 2.30 -3.73
N CYS A 25 -3.34 2.55 -2.48
CA CYS A 25 -2.68 1.52 -1.65
C CYS A 25 -3.59 0.30 -1.42
N ILE A 26 -4.87 0.54 -1.08
CA ILE A 26 -5.89 -0.51 -0.91
C ILE A 26 -6.07 -1.29 -2.22
N ARG A 27 -6.20 -0.60 -3.36
CA ARG A 27 -6.28 -1.25 -4.68
C ARG A 27 -5.06 -2.14 -4.93
N ASN A 28 -3.86 -1.62 -4.72
CA ASN A 28 -2.61 -2.35 -4.95
C ASN A 28 -2.43 -3.55 -4.01
N ALA A 29 -3.13 -3.58 -2.86
CA ALA A 29 -3.15 -4.72 -1.95
C ALA A 29 -4.11 -5.83 -2.39
N VAL A 30 -5.15 -5.51 -3.17
CA VAL A 30 -6.19 -6.47 -3.62
C VAL A 30 -5.90 -6.99 -5.02
N VAL A 31 -5.57 -6.09 -5.95
CA VAL A 31 -5.34 -6.43 -7.36
C VAL A 31 -4.05 -7.26 -7.45
N PRO A 32 -4.08 -8.48 -8.02
CA PRO A 32 -2.87 -9.26 -8.26
C PRO A 32 -1.86 -8.46 -9.05
N ARG A 33 -0.62 -8.51 -8.60
CA ARG A 33 0.45 -7.71 -9.18
C ARG A 33 1.29 -8.61 -10.08
N GLU A 34 1.95 -7.97 -11.04
CA GLU A 34 3.04 -8.59 -11.77
C GLU A 34 4.34 -7.98 -11.26
N LYS A 35 5.42 -8.78 -11.29
CA LYS A 35 6.75 -8.29 -10.94
C LYS A 35 7.12 -7.14 -11.87
N ARG A 36 7.61 -6.05 -11.28
CA ARG A 36 8.05 -4.89 -12.06
C ARG A 36 9.31 -5.25 -12.85
N ALA A 37 9.39 -4.74 -14.08
CA ALA A 37 10.62 -4.80 -14.85
C ALA A 37 11.65 -3.85 -14.22
N LEU A 38 12.80 -4.39 -13.82
CA LEU A 38 13.85 -3.63 -13.14
C LEU A 38 14.81 -3.02 -14.17
N THR A 39 15.15 -1.75 -13.98
CA THR A 39 16.11 -1.00 -14.80
C THR A 39 17.38 -0.67 -14.05
N ILE A 40 17.36 -0.69 -12.71
CA ILE A 40 18.54 -0.45 -11.86
C ILE A 40 19.55 -1.61 -12.02
N PRO A 41 20.78 -1.34 -12.49
CA PRO A 41 21.79 -2.38 -12.64
C PRO A 41 22.14 -3.08 -11.32
N GLY A 42 22.07 -4.41 -11.32
CA GLY A 42 22.38 -5.23 -10.15
C GLY A 42 21.27 -5.30 -9.09
N LEU A 43 20.14 -4.61 -9.29
CA LEU A 43 18.95 -4.82 -8.48
C LEU A 43 18.22 -6.07 -8.97
N SER A 44 17.86 -6.96 -8.04
CA SER A 44 17.16 -8.20 -8.33
C SER A 44 16.28 -8.59 -7.17
N TYR A 45 15.15 -9.24 -7.46
CA TYR A 45 14.31 -9.87 -6.44
C TYR A 45 15.01 -11.09 -5.82
N ASN A 46 14.86 -11.27 -4.51
CA ASN A 46 15.21 -12.52 -3.85
C ASN A 46 14.30 -13.65 -4.36
N GLU A 47 14.87 -14.83 -4.60
CA GLU A 47 14.14 -16.03 -5.05
C GLU A 47 13.03 -16.45 -4.09
N ARG A 48 13.21 -16.23 -2.79
CA ARG A 48 12.21 -16.53 -1.76
C ARG A 48 11.25 -15.37 -1.50
N GLY A 49 11.48 -14.22 -2.15
CA GLY A 49 10.71 -13.00 -2.00
C GLY A 49 9.51 -12.92 -2.96
N GLY A 50 8.58 -12.03 -2.61
CA GLY A 50 7.46 -11.67 -3.46
C GLY A 50 6.30 -11.08 -2.65
N PHE A 51 5.23 -10.72 -3.34
CA PHE A 51 3.98 -10.37 -2.69
C PHE A 51 3.10 -11.62 -2.51
N PRO A 52 2.26 -11.66 -1.46
CA PRO A 52 1.35 -12.78 -1.25
C PRO A 52 0.49 -13.13 -2.48
N SER A 53 -0.04 -12.14 -3.19
CA SER A 53 -0.84 -12.34 -4.41
C SER A 53 -0.04 -12.92 -5.59
N ASP A 54 1.28 -12.73 -5.61
CA ASP A 54 2.17 -13.26 -6.65
C ASP A 54 2.57 -14.71 -6.33
N CYS A 55 2.76 -15.02 -5.05
CA CYS A 55 3.32 -16.29 -4.58
C CYS A 55 2.26 -17.32 -4.17
N ILE A 56 1.05 -16.88 -3.83
CA ILE A 56 0.00 -17.72 -3.25
C ILE A 56 -1.30 -17.48 -4.04
N PRO A 57 -1.77 -18.43 -4.86
CA PRO A 57 -2.96 -18.26 -5.69
C PRO A 57 -4.21 -17.85 -4.91
N GLU A 58 -4.40 -18.38 -3.71
CA GLU A 58 -5.52 -18.08 -2.82
C GLU A 58 -5.53 -16.63 -2.31
N MET A 59 -4.40 -15.93 -2.42
CA MET A 59 -4.27 -14.51 -2.03
C MET A 59 -4.55 -13.56 -3.19
N GLN A 60 -4.76 -14.05 -4.41
CA GLN A 60 -5.18 -13.21 -5.53
C GLN A 60 -6.59 -12.70 -5.29
N TRP A 61 -6.77 -11.38 -5.38
CA TRP A 61 -8.06 -10.73 -5.11
C TRP A 61 -8.56 -10.93 -3.68
N ALA A 62 -7.67 -11.29 -2.74
CA ALA A 62 -8.04 -11.49 -1.35
C ALA A 62 -8.43 -10.17 -0.66
N LEU A 63 -9.44 -10.27 0.18
CA LEU A 63 -10.01 -9.22 1.01
C LEU A 63 -9.81 -9.56 2.49
N TRP A 64 -9.91 -8.55 3.34
CA TRP A 64 -9.77 -8.67 4.79
C TRP A 64 -11.03 -8.20 5.50
N ASP A 65 -11.15 -8.57 6.79
CA ASP A 65 -12.34 -8.29 7.59
C ASP A 65 -12.16 -7.11 8.56
N GLU A 66 -10.91 -6.80 8.95
CA GLU A 66 -10.58 -5.68 9.82
C GLU A 66 -9.35 -4.94 9.30
N MET A 67 -9.43 -3.61 9.25
CA MET A 67 -8.30 -2.73 8.98
C MET A 67 -8.03 -1.84 10.20
N LEU A 68 -6.82 -1.93 10.74
CA LEU A 68 -6.33 -1.02 11.76
C LEU A 68 -5.55 0.10 11.09
N TYR A 69 -5.92 1.35 11.34
CA TYR A 69 -5.22 2.53 10.81
C TYR A 69 -5.00 3.58 11.89
N ASP A 70 -4.22 4.62 11.60
CA ASP A 70 -4.05 5.76 12.51
C ASP A 70 -5.10 6.85 12.28
N ASN A 71 -5.22 7.77 13.23
CA ASN A 71 -6.14 8.92 13.14
C ASN A 71 -5.63 10.01 12.17
N GLY A 72 -4.83 9.66 11.15
CA GLY A 72 -4.44 10.57 10.07
C GLY A 72 -5.66 11.03 9.27
N LYS A 73 -5.71 12.32 8.92
CA LYS A 73 -6.87 12.92 8.23
C LYS A 73 -7.23 12.22 6.90
N ALA A 74 -6.23 11.73 6.17
CA ALA A 74 -6.45 11.00 4.93
C ALA A 74 -7.17 9.66 5.16
N ASN A 75 -6.79 8.92 6.21
CA ASN A 75 -7.41 7.66 6.61
C ASN A 75 -8.85 7.87 7.10
N LEU A 76 -9.14 9.00 7.73
CA LEU A 76 -10.46 9.36 8.25
C LEU A 76 -11.39 10.00 7.21
N SER A 77 -10.98 10.13 5.96
CA SER A 77 -11.82 10.74 4.93
C SER A 77 -13.02 9.84 4.61
N ASN A 78 -14.22 10.43 4.45
CA ASN A 78 -15.43 9.69 4.05
C ASN A 78 -15.20 8.87 2.77
N PHE A 79 -14.40 9.41 1.85
CA PHE A 79 -14.04 8.70 0.62
C PHE A 79 -13.32 7.36 0.89
N VAL A 80 -12.38 7.33 1.84
CA VAL A 80 -11.66 6.10 2.21
C VAL A 80 -12.60 5.14 2.95
N SER A 81 -13.34 5.63 3.94
CA SER A 81 -14.30 4.81 4.70
C SER A 81 -15.35 4.16 3.79
N ASP A 82 -15.92 4.92 2.85
CA ASP A 82 -16.89 4.42 1.87
C ASP A 82 -16.28 3.31 1.00
N ARG A 83 -14.98 3.39 0.63
CA ARG A 83 -14.32 2.34 -0.17
C ARG A 83 -14.05 1.10 0.66
N LEU A 84 -13.59 1.25 1.89
CA LEU A 84 -13.37 0.14 2.81
C LEU A 84 -14.68 -0.60 3.12
N GLU A 85 -15.79 0.12 3.27
CA GLU A 85 -17.10 -0.50 3.50
C GLU A 85 -17.68 -1.14 2.24
N GLN A 86 -17.72 -0.41 1.12
CA GLN A 86 -18.47 -0.85 -0.07
C GLN A 86 -17.71 -1.82 -0.98
N ILE A 87 -16.38 -1.72 -1.04
CA ILE A 87 -15.56 -2.56 -1.91
C ILE A 87 -14.92 -3.68 -1.10
N ILE A 88 -14.22 -3.30 -0.03
CA ILE A 88 -13.53 -4.30 0.78
C ILE A 88 -14.55 -5.01 1.66
N GLY A 89 -15.54 -4.33 2.23
CA GLY A 89 -16.45 -4.94 3.21
C GLY A 89 -15.76 -5.22 4.55
N CYS A 90 -14.77 -4.42 4.92
CA CYS A 90 -14.05 -4.58 6.19
C CYS A 90 -14.53 -3.60 7.25
N SER A 91 -14.39 -4.01 8.51
CA SER A 91 -14.49 -3.12 9.66
C SER A 91 -13.21 -2.29 9.82
N THR A 92 -13.34 -1.05 10.32
CA THR A 92 -12.21 -0.13 10.49
C THR A 92 -12.00 0.20 11.96
N ASN A 93 -10.73 0.17 12.39
CA ASN A 93 -10.35 0.39 13.79
C ASN A 93 -9.19 1.39 13.87
N ALA A 94 -9.49 2.65 14.20
CA ALA A 94 -8.48 3.70 14.31
C ALA A 94 -7.61 3.60 15.59
N GLY A 95 -7.92 2.64 16.47
CA GLY A 95 -7.34 2.52 17.80
C GLY A 95 -7.64 3.71 18.74
N PRO A 96 -7.32 3.57 20.03
CA PRO A 96 -7.44 4.68 20.97
C PRO A 96 -6.48 5.82 20.60
N VAL A 97 -6.99 7.05 20.67
CA VAL A 97 -6.19 8.27 20.44
C VAL A 97 -5.01 8.29 21.41
N ALA A 98 -3.81 8.59 20.89
CA ALA A 98 -2.57 8.73 21.66
C ALA A 98 -2.03 7.48 22.38
N VAL A 99 -2.43 6.26 21.98
CA VAL A 99 -1.91 5.01 22.56
C VAL A 99 -1.22 4.16 21.47
N PRO A 100 0.11 4.31 21.26
CA PRO A 100 0.84 3.67 20.16
C PRO A 100 1.20 2.19 20.42
N VAL A 101 0.46 1.49 21.28
CA VAL A 101 0.88 0.20 21.88
C VAL A 101 0.93 -0.97 20.87
N ARG A 102 0.35 -0.82 19.67
CA ARG A 102 0.26 -1.90 18.65
C ARG A 102 1.20 -1.75 17.45
N ARG A 103 2.21 -0.87 17.45
CA ARG A 103 2.96 -0.48 16.23
C ARG A 103 4.38 -1.03 16.05
N GLY A 104 4.90 -1.83 16.98
CA GLY A 104 6.31 -2.26 16.93
C GLY A 104 6.73 -2.99 15.63
N TYR A 105 5.82 -3.71 14.98
CA TYR A 105 6.10 -4.35 13.68
C TYR A 105 6.13 -3.36 12.52
N ILE A 106 5.31 -2.30 12.57
CA ILE A 106 5.26 -1.24 11.56
C ILE A 106 6.57 -0.43 11.62
N GLU A 107 6.98 -0.03 12.82
CA GLU A 107 8.24 0.70 13.03
C GLU A 107 9.45 -0.14 12.58
N ARG A 108 9.46 -1.44 12.91
CA ARG A 108 10.50 -2.36 12.45
C ARG A 108 10.53 -2.46 10.92
N PHE A 109 9.37 -2.56 10.27
CA PHE A 109 9.28 -2.59 8.82
C PHE A 109 9.83 -1.30 8.19
N PHE A 110 9.44 -0.13 8.69
CA PHE A 110 9.99 1.14 8.21
C PHE A 110 11.50 1.25 8.43
N GLY A 111 12.01 0.82 9.60
CA GLY A 111 13.44 0.79 9.86
C GLY A 111 14.22 -0.12 8.89
N VAL A 112 13.63 -1.25 8.48
CA VAL A 112 14.22 -2.11 7.43
C VAL A 112 14.25 -1.40 6.08
N LEU A 113 13.16 -0.74 5.66
CA LEU A 113 13.14 0.01 4.40
C LEU A 113 14.17 1.15 4.38
N GLU A 114 14.30 1.86 5.50
CA GLU A 114 15.24 2.98 5.64
C GLU A 114 16.68 2.49 5.61
N GLU A 115 17.07 1.59 6.51
CA GLU A 115 18.48 1.18 6.66
C GLU A 115 18.96 0.24 5.55
N CYS A 116 18.10 -0.67 5.06
CA CYS A 116 18.47 -1.58 3.99
C CYS A 116 18.27 -0.98 2.58
N GLY A 117 17.50 0.10 2.47
CA GLY A 117 17.13 0.74 1.21
C GLY A 117 17.56 2.20 1.12
N TYR A 118 16.69 3.11 1.55
CA TYR A 118 16.80 4.53 1.23
C TYR A 118 18.06 5.22 1.79
N HIS A 119 18.58 4.76 2.93
CA HIS A 119 19.83 5.29 3.51
C HIS A 119 21.09 4.82 2.79
N ARG A 120 20.99 3.79 1.95
CA ARG A 120 22.11 3.30 1.13
C ARG A 120 22.21 4.03 -0.20
N MET A 121 21.19 4.81 -0.57
CA MET A 121 21.23 5.59 -1.79
C MET A 121 22.20 6.77 -1.68
N ILE A 122 22.90 7.06 -2.77
CA ILE A 122 23.93 8.11 -2.80
C ILE A 122 23.36 9.52 -2.55
N ASN A 123 22.07 9.71 -2.84
CA ASN A 123 21.29 10.93 -2.62
C ASN A 123 20.43 10.87 -1.34
N THR A 124 20.78 10.01 -0.36
CA THR A 124 20.01 9.96 0.88
C THR A 124 20.06 11.28 1.66
N THR A 125 18.96 11.63 2.31
CA THR A 125 18.88 12.75 3.26
C THR A 125 19.12 12.32 4.70
N GLY A 126 19.35 11.02 4.94
CA GLY A 126 19.45 10.47 6.29
C GLY A 126 18.13 10.54 7.06
N SER A 127 18.19 10.30 8.37
CA SER A 127 16.99 10.21 9.23
C SER A 127 16.54 11.57 9.76
N ASN A 128 17.37 12.61 9.65
CA ASN A 128 17.05 13.96 10.09
C ASN A 128 17.85 15.02 9.29
N PRO A 129 17.47 16.31 9.33
CA PRO A 129 18.12 17.34 8.53
C PRO A 129 19.64 17.49 8.76
N GLN A 130 20.14 17.09 9.93
CA GLN A 130 21.54 17.18 10.36
C GLN A 130 22.28 15.84 10.29
N ASP A 131 21.68 14.84 9.66
CA ASP A 131 22.30 13.52 9.53
C ASP A 131 23.60 13.62 8.70
N PRO A 132 24.74 13.10 9.19
CA PRO A 132 26.03 13.19 8.50
C PRO A 132 26.06 12.46 7.15
N ARG A 133 25.14 11.52 6.90
CA ARG A 133 24.99 10.86 5.60
C ARG A 133 24.50 11.85 4.53
N ARG A 134 23.74 12.87 4.93
CA ARG A 134 23.22 13.89 4.02
C ARG A 134 24.35 14.72 3.43
N SER A 135 24.50 14.66 2.12
CA SER A 135 25.54 15.40 1.40
C SER A 135 25.08 15.75 -0.01
N ASP A 136 24.67 17.01 -0.23
CA ASP A 136 24.22 17.54 -1.53
C ASP A 136 23.25 16.59 -2.28
N ALA A 137 22.27 16.05 -1.55
CA ALA A 137 21.39 14.97 -2.01
C ALA A 137 20.70 15.32 -3.35
N GLU A 138 20.16 16.53 -3.45
CA GLU A 138 19.45 17.02 -4.63
C GLU A 138 20.39 17.11 -5.84
N LYS A 139 21.61 17.62 -5.66
CA LYS A 139 22.61 17.69 -6.74
C LYS A 139 23.03 16.31 -7.20
N LYS A 140 23.17 15.34 -6.28
CA LYS A 140 23.51 13.95 -6.62
C LYS A 140 22.38 13.26 -7.37
N ALA A 141 21.12 13.48 -6.97
CA ALA A 141 19.97 12.94 -7.68
C ALA A 141 19.95 13.40 -9.15
N VAL A 142 20.19 14.70 -9.39
CA VAL A 142 20.31 15.24 -10.76
C VAL A 142 21.53 14.68 -11.48
N LYS A 143 22.71 14.66 -10.83
CA LYS A 143 23.97 14.18 -11.43
C LYS A 143 23.90 12.73 -11.88
N TYR A 144 23.23 11.87 -11.10
CA TYR A 144 23.10 10.43 -11.39
C TYR A 144 21.75 10.06 -11.99
N SER A 145 20.94 11.04 -12.40
CA SER A 145 19.62 10.84 -13.02
C SER A 145 18.72 9.87 -12.24
N ILE A 146 18.68 10.04 -10.91
CA ILE A 146 17.84 9.23 -10.03
C ILE A 146 16.39 9.70 -10.19
N SER A 147 15.55 8.87 -10.82
CA SER A 147 14.14 9.15 -11.04
C SER A 147 13.24 8.56 -9.95
N PHE A 148 11.95 8.87 -10.04
CA PHE A 148 10.95 8.31 -9.13
C PHE A 148 10.71 6.82 -9.40
N GLU A 149 10.80 6.38 -10.66
CA GLU A 149 10.68 4.98 -11.06
C GLU A 149 11.76 4.11 -10.41
N HIS A 150 12.99 4.64 -10.26
CA HIS A 150 14.04 3.95 -9.51
C HIS A 150 13.68 3.76 -8.03
N LEU A 151 13.00 4.73 -7.41
CA LEU A 151 12.48 4.56 -6.05
C LEU A 151 11.39 3.48 -6.03
N GLU A 152 10.48 3.48 -6.99
CA GLU A 152 9.44 2.45 -7.08
C GLU A 152 10.02 1.04 -7.21
N GLU A 153 11.04 0.85 -8.07
CA GLU A 153 11.76 -0.42 -8.23
C GLU A 153 12.44 -0.86 -6.94
N LEU A 154 13.16 0.06 -6.27
CA LEU A 154 13.84 -0.23 -5.02
C LEU A 154 12.84 -0.64 -3.93
N THR A 155 11.75 0.10 -3.78
CA THR A 155 10.70 -0.20 -2.79
C THR A 155 10.05 -1.56 -3.07
N ASP A 156 9.74 -1.85 -4.33
CA ASP A 156 9.10 -3.12 -4.72
C ASP A 156 9.97 -4.32 -4.33
N VAL A 157 11.27 -4.25 -4.64
CA VAL A 157 12.24 -5.30 -4.29
C VAL A 157 12.41 -5.43 -2.78
N LEU A 158 12.56 -4.32 -2.05
CA LEU A 158 12.72 -4.36 -0.60
C LEU A 158 11.51 -5.00 0.11
N ILE A 159 10.30 -4.71 -0.35
CA ILE A 159 9.08 -5.29 0.22
C ILE A 159 8.97 -6.77 -0.14
N SER A 160 9.23 -7.13 -1.40
CA SER A 160 9.29 -8.52 -1.85
C SER A 160 10.28 -9.32 -1.00
N ASP A 161 11.48 -8.79 -0.79
CA ASP A 161 12.54 -9.45 -0.04
C ASP A 161 12.21 -9.53 1.45
N TYR A 162 11.60 -8.49 2.03
CA TYR A 162 11.10 -8.52 3.41
C TYR A 162 10.13 -9.69 3.63
N ASN A 163 9.19 -9.89 2.71
CA ASN A 163 8.23 -10.97 2.76
C ASN A 163 8.87 -12.37 2.62
N GLY A 164 10.04 -12.46 1.98
CA GLY A 164 10.84 -13.67 1.79
C GLY A 164 12.00 -13.85 2.78
N THR A 165 12.16 -12.94 3.75
CA THR A 165 13.28 -12.97 4.70
C THR A 165 12.84 -13.60 6.01
N VAL A 166 13.67 -14.50 6.55
CA VAL A 166 13.40 -15.17 7.83
C VAL A 166 13.42 -14.17 8.97
N ASN A 167 12.53 -14.35 9.93
CA ASN A 167 12.43 -13.47 11.09
C ASN A 167 12.38 -14.30 12.38
N GLU A 168 13.32 -14.03 13.30
CA GLU A 168 13.42 -14.72 14.59
C GLU A 168 12.13 -14.61 15.41
N GLY A 169 11.39 -13.51 15.27
CA GLY A 169 10.10 -13.29 15.95
C GLY A 169 8.97 -14.21 15.49
N ILE A 170 9.18 -14.98 14.43
CA ILE A 170 8.23 -15.97 13.88
C ILE A 170 8.87 -17.34 13.69
N ASN A 171 9.72 -17.77 14.65
CA ASN A 171 10.38 -19.08 14.65
C ASN A 171 11.23 -19.34 13.39
N ASN A 172 11.89 -18.31 12.86
CA ASN A 172 12.74 -18.39 11.66
C ASN A 172 12.01 -18.79 10.37
N PHE A 173 10.68 -18.65 10.32
CA PHE A 173 9.94 -18.67 9.07
C PHE A 173 9.99 -17.30 8.38
N THR A 174 9.67 -17.25 7.09
CA THR A 174 9.38 -16.00 6.38
C THR A 174 7.91 -15.61 6.56
N PRO A 175 7.55 -14.32 6.41
CA PRO A 175 6.15 -13.90 6.37
C PRO A 175 5.29 -14.70 5.37
N LEU A 176 5.82 -14.96 4.17
CA LEU A 176 5.14 -15.76 3.15
C LEU A 176 4.91 -17.22 3.59
N GLU A 177 5.91 -17.86 4.18
CA GLU A 177 5.80 -19.24 4.65
C GLU A 177 4.71 -19.39 5.72
N VAL A 178 4.65 -18.45 6.67
CA VAL A 178 3.62 -18.54 7.71
C VAL A 178 2.22 -18.25 7.15
N LEU A 179 2.10 -17.32 6.20
CA LEU A 179 0.82 -17.08 5.53
C LEU A 179 0.35 -18.33 4.78
N LYS A 180 1.26 -18.97 4.03
CA LYS A 180 0.97 -20.23 3.32
C LYS A 180 0.55 -21.35 4.26
N GLN A 181 1.28 -21.54 5.37
CA GLN A 181 0.90 -22.54 6.40
C GLN A 181 -0.48 -22.28 7.00
N ARG A 182 -0.91 -21.02 7.13
CA ARG A 182 -2.26 -20.71 7.63
C ARG A 182 -3.33 -21.09 6.64
N ILE A 183 -3.10 -20.83 5.36
CA ILE A 183 -4.01 -21.21 4.28
C ILE A 183 -4.14 -22.73 4.22
N GLU A 184 -3.01 -23.45 4.26
CA GLU A 184 -2.97 -24.91 4.31
C GLU A 184 -3.69 -25.49 5.55
N ARG A 185 -3.75 -24.73 6.64
CA ARG A 185 -4.47 -25.10 7.88
C ARG A 185 -5.94 -24.66 7.91
N GLY A 186 -6.46 -24.11 6.81
CA GLY A 186 -7.88 -23.78 6.65
C GLY A 186 -8.22 -22.29 6.76
N LEU A 187 -7.23 -21.38 6.73
CA LEU A 187 -7.53 -19.97 6.49
C LEU A 187 -7.98 -19.82 5.02
N ILE A 188 -9.24 -19.46 4.82
CA ILE A 188 -9.79 -19.19 3.48
C ILE A 188 -10.04 -17.69 3.38
N PRO A 189 -9.21 -16.94 2.63
CA PRO A 189 -9.44 -15.52 2.41
C PRO A 189 -10.78 -15.31 1.69
N ARG A 190 -11.49 -14.26 2.04
CA ARG A 190 -12.61 -13.79 1.22
C ARG A 190 -12.03 -13.22 -0.07
N VAL A 191 -12.61 -13.56 -1.22
CA VAL A 191 -12.11 -13.13 -2.53
C VAL A 191 -13.09 -12.16 -3.17
N MET A 192 -12.58 -11.13 -3.85
CA MET A 192 -13.39 -10.19 -4.60
C MET A 192 -14.13 -10.90 -5.76
N PRO A 193 -15.47 -10.75 -5.87
CA PRO A 193 -16.26 -11.27 -6.98
C PRO A 193 -15.79 -10.70 -8.33
N GLU A 194 -15.88 -11.48 -9.40
CA GLU A 194 -15.38 -11.11 -10.73
C GLU A 194 -15.99 -9.81 -11.26
N GLU A 195 -17.28 -9.58 -10.97
CA GLU A 195 -18.01 -8.39 -11.41
C GLU A 195 -17.46 -7.10 -10.78
N GLN A 196 -16.77 -7.21 -9.65
CA GLN A 196 -16.21 -6.09 -8.90
C GLN A 196 -14.72 -5.85 -9.20
N ARG A 197 -14.05 -6.73 -9.96
CA ARG A 197 -12.62 -6.64 -10.27
C ARG A 197 -12.26 -5.54 -11.28
N ALA A 198 -13.25 -4.80 -11.79
CA ALA A 198 -13.01 -3.67 -12.67
C ALA A 198 -12.32 -2.50 -11.91
N GLU A 199 -11.20 -2.01 -12.43
CA GLU A 199 -10.40 -0.95 -11.77
C GLU A 199 -11.18 0.32 -11.45
N VAL A 200 -12.19 0.64 -12.26
CA VAL A 200 -13.07 1.80 -12.11
C VAL A 200 -13.81 1.78 -10.76
N VAL A 201 -14.05 0.60 -10.19
CA VAL A 201 -14.76 0.45 -8.91
C VAL A 201 -13.99 1.11 -7.77
N PHE A 202 -12.66 0.95 -7.73
CA PHE A 202 -11.82 1.52 -6.67
C PHE A 202 -11.73 3.05 -6.75
N LEU A 203 -11.63 3.60 -7.96
CA LEU A 203 -11.29 5.03 -8.16
C LEU A 203 -12.51 5.93 -8.43
N SER A 204 -13.67 5.36 -8.71
CA SER A 204 -14.89 6.15 -8.91
C SER A 204 -15.42 6.68 -7.58
N MET A 205 -16.04 7.86 -7.59
CA MET A 205 -16.76 8.43 -6.45
C MET A 205 -18.23 8.57 -6.80
N LYS A 206 -19.11 7.92 -6.04
CA LYS A 206 -20.56 8.13 -6.15
C LYS A 206 -20.92 9.36 -5.35
N VAL A 207 -21.38 10.40 -6.04
CA VAL A 207 -21.92 11.60 -5.38
C VAL A 207 -23.41 11.65 -5.66
N PRO A 208 -24.28 11.63 -4.64
CA PRO A 208 -25.70 11.84 -4.86
C PRO A 208 -25.90 13.26 -5.42
N ARG A 209 -26.48 13.35 -6.61
CA ARG A 209 -26.80 14.61 -7.27
C ARG A 209 -28.28 14.65 -7.60
N LYS A 210 -28.92 15.79 -7.36
CA LYS A 210 -30.27 16.04 -7.84
C LYS A 210 -30.19 16.37 -9.33
N VAL A 211 -30.78 15.50 -10.16
CA VAL A 211 -30.92 15.73 -11.59
C VAL A 211 -32.28 16.40 -11.82
N ASN A 212 -32.28 17.58 -12.43
CA ASN A 212 -33.51 18.25 -12.83
C ASN A 212 -33.65 18.15 -14.36
N GLY A 213 -34.73 17.54 -14.83
CA GLY A 213 -35.07 17.47 -16.25
C GLY A 213 -36.17 18.44 -16.62
N ASN A 214 -36.09 19.04 -17.81
CA ASN A 214 -37.14 19.86 -18.40
C ASN A 214 -37.78 19.13 -19.59
N LEU A 215 -39.04 18.71 -19.45
CA LEU A 215 -39.78 17.95 -20.48
C LEU A 215 -39.99 18.72 -21.80
N LYS A 216 -39.79 20.04 -21.83
CA LYS A 216 -39.98 20.86 -23.04
C LYS A 216 -38.72 21.03 -23.89
N GLU A 217 -37.54 20.77 -23.34
CA GLU A 217 -36.26 21.05 -24.02
C GLU A 217 -35.42 19.80 -24.29
N ASP A 218 -35.83 18.63 -23.77
CA ASP A 218 -35.08 17.37 -23.88
C ASP A 218 -33.61 17.47 -23.40
N VAL A 219 -33.35 18.37 -22.44
CA VAL A 219 -32.01 18.59 -21.85
C VAL A 219 -32.01 18.25 -20.37
N VAL A 220 -31.04 17.42 -19.97
CA VAL A 220 -30.76 17.04 -18.57
C VAL A 220 -29.70 17.98 -18.00
N HIS A 221 -30.01 18.68 -16.90
CA HIS A 221 -29.05 19.53 -16.20
C HIS A 221 -28.68 18.93 -14.84
N SER A 222 -27.36 18.72 -14.61
CA SER A 222 -26.82 18.36 -13.29
C SER A 222 -26.21 19.58 -12.62
N SER A 223 -26.73 19.99 -11.46
CA SER A 223 -26.18 21.11 -10.69
C SER A 223 -25.15 20.62 -9.66
N ILE A 224 -23.97 21.23 -9.65
CA ILE A 224 -22.95 21.01 -8.62
C ILE A 224 -23.43 21.75 -7.35
N MET A 225 -23.90 21.00 -6.35
CA MET A 225 -23.97 21.52 -4.98
C MET A 225 -22.55 21.88 -4.55
N LYS A 226 -22.29 23.18 -4.36
CA LYS A 226 -21.10 23.69 -3.69
C LYS A 226 -21.13 23.21 -2.25
N VAL A 227 -20.05 22.56 -1.83
CA VAL A 227 -19.73 22.30 -0.42
C VAL A 227 -19.27 23.61 0.21
#